data_AF-A0A4S2KK79-F1
#
_entry.id   AF-A0A4S2KK79-F1
#
_cell.length_a   1.000
_cell.length_b   1.000
_cell.length_c   1.000
_cell.angle_alpha   90.00
_cell.angle_beta   90.00
_cell.angle_gamma   90.00
#
_symmetry.space_group_name_H-M   'P 1'
#
loop_
_entity.id
_entity.type
_entity.pdbx_description
1 polymer ?
#
loop_
_entity_poly.entity_id
_entity_poly.type
_entity_poly.pdbx_seq_one_letter_code
_entity_poly.pdbx_strand_id
1 'polypeptide(L)'
;MQCGTGTIHSIKFIPGTLNIDIRMPANGSLIRNIIESPAIKIPPVREPAKRLPIQYDSPVPEKSMDLPTSERIIDKQAENMLRIRHKKMKKHKRKKLRKKMKFVWAKIRLKRAHKRERLFQAELRAKVKEAQAFDPKEYVNEKLNILNKERLPRMFRGEILPPEMIKQFVNEKKARKDAKRNKPRLTL
;
A
#
# COMPACT_ATOMS: atom_id res chain seq x y z
N MET A 1 -32.07 -1.24 -43.01
CA MET A 1 -30.73 -1.65 -42.55
C MET A 1 -29.74 -0.61 -43.07
N GLN A 2 -29.48 0.47 -42.32
CA GLN A 2 -28.52 1.50 -42.73
C GLN A 2 -27.17 1.23 -42.06
N CYS A 3 -26.15 0.93 -42.87
CA CYS A 3 -24.77 0.77 -42.41
C CYS A 3 -24.11 2.15 -42.41
N GLY A 4 -23.62 2.58 -41.25
CA GLY A 4 -22.97 3.87 -41.06
C GLY A 4 -21.63 3.97 -41.79
N THR A 5 -21.45 5.04 -42.55
CA THR A 5 -20.20 5.45 -43.20
C THR A 5 -19.26 6.05 -42.15
N GLY A 6 -18.27 5.28 -41.69
CA GLY A 6 -17.20 5.79 -40.84
C GLY A 6 -16.16 6.54 -41.67
N THR A 7 -15.99 7.84 -41.42
CA THR A 7 -14.96 8.69 -42.05
C THR A 7 -13.56 8.16 -41.71
N ILE A 8 -12.84 7.66 -42.71
CA ILE A 8 -11.45 7.21 -42.55
C ILE A 8 -10.55 8.46 -42.56
N HIS A 9 -10.14 8.93 -41.39
CA HIS A 9 -9.13 9.99 -41.31
C HIS A 9 -7.74 9.40 -41.58
N SER A 10 -7.17 9.69 -42.76
CA SER A 10 -5.80 9.34 -43.11
C SER A 10 -4.83 10.28 -42.38
N ILE A 11 -4.26 9.83 -41.26
CA ILE A 11 -3.27 10.61 -40.52
C ILE A 11 -1.90 10.41 -41.18
N LYS A 12 -1.38 11.44 -41.86
CA LYS A 12 -0.01 11.46 -42.40
C LYS A 12 0.94 11.95 -41.31
N PHE A 13 1.82 11.07 -40.85
CA PHE A 13 2.80 11.39 -39.81
C PHE A 13 3.98 12.17 -40.40
N ILE A 14 4.16 13.42 -39.96
CA ILE A 14 5.34 14.23 -40.26
C ILE A 14 6.13 14.38 -38.94
N PRO A 15 7.41 13.98 -38.89
CA PRO A 15 8.21 14.09 -37.67
C PRO A 15 8.50 15.56 -37.36
N GLY A 16 8.05 16.04 -36.19
CA GLY A 16 8.41 17.36 -35.65
C GLY A 16 7.25 18.27 -35.24
N THR A 17 6.00 17.93 -35.53
CA THR A 17 4.84 18.83 -35.31
C THR A 17 3.64 18.19 -34.61
N LEU A 18 3.84 17.18 -33.76
CA LEU A 18 2.75 16.64 -32.95
C LEU A 18 2.38 17.63 -31.82
N ASN A 19 1.59 18.65 -32.15
CA ASN A 19 0.78 19.41 -31.21
C ASN A 19 -0.38 18.52 -30.75
N ILE A 20 -0.10 17.60 -29.83
CA ILE A 20 -1.13 16.93 -29.06
C ILE A 20 -1.37 17.83 -27.85
N ASP A 21 -2.47 18.60 -27.88
CA ASP A 21 -2.94 19.34 -26.71
C ASP A 21 -3.43 18.33 -25.65
N ILE A 22 -2.49 17.84 -24.85
CA ILE A 22 -2.80 17.14 -23.61
C ILE A 22 -3.37 18.20 -22.67
N ARG A 23 -4.69 18.30 -22.63
CA ARG A 23 -5.45 19.16 -21.72
C ARG A 23 -5.14 18.77 -20.26
N MET A 24 -4.03 19.28 -19.73
CA MET A 24 -3.68 19.22 -18.31
C MET A 24 -4.54 20.28 -17.59
N PRO A 25 -5.30 19.94 -16.53
CA PRO A 25 -5.97 20.96 -15.74
C PRO A 25 -4.91 21.81 -15.05
N ALA A 26 -4.74 23.04 -15.52
CA ALA A 26 -3.98 24.08 -14.86
C ALA A 26 -4.73 24.48 -13.59
N ASN A 27 -4.56 23.74 -12.50
CA ASN A 27 -4.95 24.15 -11.14
C ASN A 27 -4.20 23.29 -10.13
N GLY A 28 -3.14 23.86 -9.56
CA GLY A 28 -2.30 23.20 -8.56
C GLY A 28 -1.05 24.01 -8.28
N SER A 29 -1.23 25.10 -7.54
CA SER A 29 -0.21 25.86 -6.81
C SER A 29 1.01 25.00 -6.41
N LEU A 30 2.11 25.16 -7.14
CA LEU A 30 3.44 24.91 -6.63
C LEU A 30 4.08 26.27 -6.45
N ILE A 31 3.76 26.92 -5.34
CA ILE A 31 4.57 28.02 -4.80
C ILE A 31 5.96 27.43 -4.56
N ARG A 32 6.84 27.62 -5.53
CA ARG A 32 8.27 27.45 -5.31
C ARG A 32 8.68 28.72 -4.58
N ASN A 33 8.78 28.66 -3.26
CA ASN A 33 9.58 29.63 -2.51
C ASN A 33 11.04 29.37 -2.89
N ILE A 34 11.43 29.83 -4.09
CA ILE A 34 12.83 29.98 -4.45
C ILE A 34 13.31 31.13 -3.59
N ILE A 35 13.89 30.80 -2.45
CA ILE A 35 14.69 31.76 -1.71
C ILE A 35 15.90 32.01 -2.62
N GLU A 36 15.91 33.16 -3.31
CA GLU A 36 17.07 33.62 -4.04
C GLU A 36 18.21 33.78 -3.03
N SER A 37 19.18 32.86 -3.06
CA SER A 37 20.42 33.05 -2.34
C SER A 37 21.11 34.28 -2.96
N PRO A 38 21.51 35.30 -2.18
CA PRO A 38 22.16 36.47 -2.74
C PRO A 38 23.44 36.01 -3.45
N ALA A 39 23.52 36.23 -4.75
CA ALA A 39 24.70 35.94 -5.54
C ALA A 39 25.82 36.87 -5.07
N ILE A 40 26.66 36.40 -4.15
CA ILE A 40 27.88 37.11 -3.74
C ILE A 40 28.77 37.18 -4.97
N LYS A 41 28.88 38.38 -5.57
CA LYS A 41 29.82 38.66 -6.64
C LYS A 41 31.22 38.64 -6.05
N ILE A 42 31.91 37.50 -6.15
CA ILE A 42 33.32 37.40 -5.77
C ILE A 42 34.11 38.28 -6.76
N PRO A 43 34.91 39.26 -6.28
CA PRO A 43 35.77 40.02 -7.18
C PRO A 43 36.74 39.07 -7.90
N PRO A 44 37.06 39.32 -9.18
CA PRO A 44 38.00 38.49 -9.90
C PRO A 44 39.35 38.47 -9.16
N VAL A 45 39.87 37.25 -8.97
CA VAL A 45 41.16 37.01 -8.33
C VAL A 45 42.22 37.77 -9.11
N ARG A 46 42.81 38.80 -8.48
CA ARG A 46 43.93 39.55 -9.05
C ARG A 46 45.17 38.69 -8.92
N GLU A 47 45.90 38.52 -10.01
CA GLU A 47 47.21 37.87 -9.97
C GLU A 47 48.16 38.69 -9.07
N PRO A 48 48.94 38.04 -8.19
CA PRO A 48 49.82 38.75 -7.29
C PRO A 48 50.91 39.46 -8.11
N ALA A 49 50.91 40.79 -8.09
CA ALA A 49 51.94 41.59 -8.71
C ALA A 49 53.27 41.33 -8.02
N LYS A 50 54.18 40.65 -8.75
CA LYS A 50 55.62 40.49 -8.46
C LYS A 50 55.94 39.76 -7.14
N ARG A 51 56.48 38.54 -7.26
CA ARG A 51 57.14 37.85 -6.15
C ARG A 51 58.44 38.59 -5.83
N LEU A 52 58.44 39.43 -4.80
CA LEU A 52 59.69 39.93 -4.23
C LEU A 52 60.33 38.79 -3.42
N PRO A 53 61.67 38.63 -3.46
CA PRO A 53 62.37 37.69 -2.60
C PRO A 53 62.08 38.05 -1.13
N ILE A 54 61.62 37.08 -0.37
CA ILE A 54 61.47 37.20 1.09
C ILE A 54 62.89 37.35 1.65
N GLN A 55 63.23 38.53 2.16
CA GLN A 55 64.46 38.72 2.93
C GLN A 55 64.23 38.11 4.31
N TYR A 56 65.01 37.10 4.64
CA TYR A 56 65.04 36.48 5.96
C TYR A 56 66.14 37.14 6.78
N ASP A 57 65.76 38.00 7.72
CA ASP A 57 66.70 38.48 8.73
C ASP A 57 66.83 37.38 9.80
N SER A 58 68.05 36.87 9.95
CA SER A 58 68.48 36.02 11.07
C SER A 58 68.76 36.93 12.29
N PRO A 59 68.48 36.52 13.54
CA PRO A 59 68.38 35.14 14.01
C PRO A 59 66.97 34.69 14.42
N VAL A 60 66.70 33.43 14.10
CA VAL A 60 65.54 32.65 14.54
C VAL A 60 65.61 32.54 16.07
N PRO A 61 64.65 33.09 16.84
CA PRO A 61 64.57 32.76 18.25
C PRO A 61 64.22 31.28 18.39
N GLU A 62 65.04 30.52 19.13
CA GLU A 62 64.75 29.15 19.59
C GLU A 62 63.55 29.17 20.55
N LYS A 63 62.36 29.42 20.02
CA LYS A 63 61.12 29.07 20.69
C LYS A 63 60.78 27.68 20.19
N SER A 64 61.05 26.68 21.02
CA SER A 64 60.49 25.34 20.85
C SER A 64 58.96 25.47 20.80
N MET A 65 58.42 25.55 19.59
CA MET A 65 57.00 25.33 19.36
C MET A 65 56.78 23.84 19.48
N ASP A 66 56.48 23.37 20.69
CA ASP A 66 55.93 22.05 20.86
C ASP A 66 54.68 21.95 19.99
N LEU A 67 54.65 20.96 19.10
CA LEU A 67 53.46 20.64 18.32
C LEU A 67 52.31 20.42 19.31
N PRO A 68 51.13 21.04 19.14
CA PRO A 68 49.99 20.73 19.99
C PRO A 68 49.77 19.22 19.94
N THR A 69 49.89 18.55 21.09
CA THR A 69 49.70 17.11 21.26
C THR A 69 48.44 16.73 20.51
N SER A 70 48.60 15.97 19.42
CA SER A 70 47.55 15.67 18.44
C SER A 70 46.23 15.39 19.14
N GLU A 71 45.34 16.38 19.14
CA GLU A 71 44.02 16.27 19.72
C GLU A 71 43.31 15.14 18.97
N ARG A 72 43.10 14.03 19.69
CA ARG A 72 42.28 12.85 19.36
C ARG A 72 42.07 12.67 17.85
N ILE A 73 42.76 11.71 17.25
CA ILE A 73 42.42 11.20 15.91
C ILE A 73 40.96 10.73 15.98
N ILE A 74 40.01 11.57 15.56
CA ILE A 74 38.61 11.20 15.43
C ILE A 74 38.57 10.29 14.21
N ASP A 75 38.53 8.98 14.44
CA ASP A 75 38.34 8.00 13.39
C ASP A 75 37.10 8.37 12.60
N LYS A 76 37.30 8.89 11.37
CA LYS A 76 36.21 9.15 10.43
C LYS A 76 35.66 7.82 9.98
N GLN A 77 34.73 7.26 10.75
CA GLN A 77 34.03 6.03 10.40
C GLN A 77 33.28 6.24 9.08
N ALA A 78 33.86 5.77 7.98
CA ALA A 78 33.29 5.83 6.63
C ALA A 78 32.07 4.89 6.46
N GLU A 79 31.38 4.56 7.56
CA GLU A 79 30.29 3.61 7.62
C GLU A 79 29.13 4.01 6.69
N ASN A 80 28.82 5.32 6.66
CA ASN A 80 27.84 5.89 5.72
C ASN A 80 28.26 5.67 4.27
N MET A 81 29.55 5.83 3.94
CA MET A 81 30.06 5.63 2.59
C MET A 81 30.01 4.17 2.14
N LEU A 82 30.35 3.22 3.03
CA LEU A 82 30.22 1.80 2.77
C LEU A 82 28.75 1.40 2.55
N ARG A 83 27.85 1.90 3.40
CA ARG A 83 26.40 1.68 3.27
C ARG A 83 25.86 2.23 1.95
N ILE A 84 26.28 3.41 1.54
CA ILE A 84 25.92 4.02 0.25
C ILE A 84 26.45 3.17 -0.91
N ARG A 85 27.71 2.72 -0.86
CA ARG A 85 28.32 1.85 -1.90
C ARG A 85 27.59 0.51 -2.01
N HIS A 86 27.21 -0.10 -0.90
CA HIS A 86 26.41 -1.34 -0.89
C HIS A 86 25.03 -1.13 -1.53
N LYS A 87 24.32 -0.06 -1.14
CA LYS A 87 23.02 0.29 -1.75
C LYS A 87 23.17 0.60 -3.25
N LYS A 88 24.21 1.33 -3.66
CA LYS A 88 24.55 1.60 -5.06
C LYS A 88 24.74 0.30 -5.83
N MET A 89 25.55 -0.61 -5.31
CA MET A 89 25.85 -1.88 -5.97
C MET A 89 24.60 -2.77 -6.07
N LYS A 90 23.78 -2.86 -5.02
CA LYS A 90 22.49 -3.57 -5.04
C LYS A 90 21.55 -2.99 -6.10
N LYS A 91 21.42 -1.67 -6.19
CA LYS A 91 20.61 -0.98 -7.22
C LYS A 91 21.15 -1.24 -8.63
N HIS A 92 22.47 -1.16 -8.82
CA HIS A 92 23.12 -1.43 -10.10
C HIS A 92 22.87 -2.87 -10.56
N LYS A 93 23.17 -3.87 -9.72
CA LYS A 93 22.94 -5.29 -10.01
C LYS A 93 21.45 -5.56 -10.30
N ARG A 94 20.53 -4.98 -9.51
CA ARG A 94 19.09 -5.09 -9.74
C ARG A 94 18.71 -4.53 -11.11
N LYS A 95 19.17 -3.34 -11.49
CA LYS A 95 18.91 -2.74 -12.81
C LYS A 95 19.44 -3.64 -13.94
N LYS A 96 20.66 -4.17 -13.81
CA LYS A 96 21.26 -5.09 -14.79
C LYS A 96 20.41 -6.35 -14.95
N LEU A 97 19.95 -6.95 -13.85
CA LEU A 97 19.04 -8.08 -13.86
C LEU A 97 17.70 -7.75 -14.55
N ARG A 98 17.11 -6.57 -14.26
CA ARG A 98 15.85 -6.15 -14.90
C ARG A 98 15.95 -6.04 -16.42
N LYS A 99 17.07 -5.53 -16.90
CA LYS A 99 17.34 -5.45 -18.34
C LYS A 99 17.50 -6.85 -18.95
N LYS A 100 18.31 -7.71 -18.33
CA LYS A 100 18.54 -9.10 -18.79
C LYS A 100 17.25 -9.93 -18.82
N MET A 101 16.39 -9.80 -17.81
CA MET A 101 15.18 -10.62 -17.64
C MET A 101 13.88 -9.94 -18.07
N LYS A 102 13.95 -8.84 -18.83
CA LYS A 102 12.79 -7.99 -19.19
C LYS A 102 11.61 -8.81 -19.71
N PHE A 103 11.85 -9.69 -20.67
CA PHE A 103 10.81 -10.47 -21.34
C PHE A 103 10.23 -11.59 -20.45
N VAL A 104 11.08 -12.26 -19.67
CA VAL A 104 10.64 -13.29 -18.72
C VAL A 104 9.67 -12.68 -17.69
N TRP A 105 10.01 -11.51 -17.15
CA TRP A 105 9.13 -10.83 -16.20
C TRP A 105 7.88 -10.25 -16.85
N ALA A 106 7.94 -9.81 -18.11
CA ALA A 106 6.75 -9.42 -18.86
C ALA A 106 5.78 -10.60 -19.01
N LYS A 107 6.28 -11.79 -19.37
CA LYS A 107 5.49 -13.03 -19.45
C LYS A 107 4.85 -13.39 -18.10
N ILE A 108 5.63 -13.33 -17.02
CA ILE A 108 5.10 -13.59 -15.66
C ILE A 108 4.04 -12.54 -15.28
N ARG A 109 4.26 -11.27 -15.58
CA ARG A 109 3.31 -10.19 -15.31
C ARG A 109 2.00 -10.40 -16.07
N LEU A 110 2.09 -10.75 -17.35
CA LEU A 110 0.93 -11.06 -18.18
C LEU A 110 0.13 -12.24 -17.60
N LYS A 111 0.81 -13.33 -17.25
CA LYS A 111 0.17 -14.50 -16.63
C LYS A 111 -0.54 -14.15 -15.31
N ARG A 112 0.09 -13.31 -14.48
CA ARG A 112 -0.53 -12.83 -13.22
C ARG A 112 -1.72 -11.90 -13.48
N ALA A 113 -1.65 -11.03 -14.49
CA ALA A 113 -2.77 -10.18 -14.88
C ALA A 113 -3.96 -11.02 -15.36
N HIS A 114 -3.72 -11.97 -16.27
CA HIS A 114 -4.76 -12.87 -16.76
C HIS A 114 -5.38 -13.73 -15.65
N LYS A 115 -4.58 -14.24 -14.71
CA LYS A 115 -5.11 -14.99 -13.55
C LYS A 115 -6.03 -14.10 -12.70
N ARG A 116 -5.63 -12.85 -12.42
CA ARG A 116 -6.45 -11.91 -11.65
C ARG A 116 -7.75 -11.58 -12.38
N GLU A 117 -7.67 -11.31 -13.67
CA GLU A 117 -8.84 -11.03 -14.50
C GLU A 117 -9.83 -12.20 -14.51
N ARG A 118 -9.32 -13.43 -14.70
CA ARG A 118 -10.17 -14.63 -14.68
C ARG A 118 -10.87 -14.83 -13.33
N LEU A 119 -10.17 -14.58 -12.22
CA LEU A 119 -10.77 -14.67 -10.89
C LEU A 119 -11.85 -13.60 -10.71
N PHE A 120 -11.56 -12.37 -11.11
CA PHE A 120 -12.52 -11.27 -11.07
C PHE A 120 -13.78 -11.56 -11.89
N GLN A 121 -13.63 -12.05 -13.12
CA GLN A 121 -14.77 -12.43 -13.95
C GLN A 121 -15.56 -13.59 -13.35
N ALA A 122 -14.90 -14.57 -12.73
CA ALA A 122 -15.57 -15.66 -12.05
C ALA A 122 -16.40 -15.17 -10.85
N GLU A 123 -15.85 -14.25 -10.05
CA GLU A 123 -16.55 -13.62 -8.93
C GLU A 123 -17.78 -12.83 -9.41
N LEU A 124 -17.66 -12.06 -10.48
CA LEU A 124 -18.79 -11.33 -11.06
C LEU A 124 -19.89 -12.28 -11.54
N ARG A 125 -19.51 -13.34 -12.27
CA ARG A 125 -20.47 -14.35 -12.74
C ARG A 125 -21.14 -15.07 -11.58
N ALA A 126 -20.41 -15.35 -10.50
CA ALA A 126 -20.97 -15.96 -9.30
C ALA A 126 -22.04 -15.06 -8.66
N LYS A 127 -21.76 -13.76 -8.49
CA LYS A 127 -22.74 -12.79 -7.99
C LYS A 127 -23.98 -12.68 -8.86
N VAL A 128 -23.81 -12.67 -10.18
CA VAL A 128 -24.94 -12.64 -11.12
C VAL A 128 -25.78 -13.90 -10.98
N LYS A 129 -25.16 -15.08 -10.89
CA LYS A 129 -25.87 -16.35 -10.69
C LYS A 129 -26.60 -16.40 -9.35
N GLU A 130 -25.97 -15.93 -8.28
CA GLU A 130 -26.58 -15.82 -6.96
C GLU A 130 -27.81 -14.91 -7.01
N ALA A 131 -27.71 -13.74 -7.66
CA ALA A 131 -28.83 -12.83 -7.84
C ALA A 131 -29.95 -13.41 -8.71
N GLN A 132 -29.62 -14.19 -9.75
CA GLN A 132 -30.61 -14.87 -10.60
C GLN A 132 -31.30 -16.03 -9.90
N ALA A 133 -30.58 -16.77 -9.05
CA ALA A 133 -31.11 -17.88 -8.27
C ALA A 133 -31.82 -17.43 -6.98
N PHE A 134 -31.81 -16.13 -6.67
CA PHE A 134 -32.41 -15.60 -5.45
C PHE A 134 -33.94 -15.67 -5.54
N ASP A 135 -34.55 -16.57 -4.76
CA ASP A 135 -35.99 -16.57 -4.50
C ASP A 135 -36.29 -15.83 -3.18
N PRO A 136 -37.02 -14.69 -3.22
CA PRO A 136 -37.42 -13.97 -2.02
C PRO A 136 -38.25 -14.81 -1.04
N LYS A 137 -39.09 -15.73 -1.53
CA LYS A 137 -39.96 -16.54 -0.66
C LYS A 137 -39.13 -17.52 0.16
N GLU A 138 -38.21 -18.22 -0.48
CA GLU A 138 -37.28 -19.14 0.20
C GLU A 138 -36.41 -18.37 1.20
N TYR A 139 -35.87 -17.21 0.82
CA TYR A 139 -35.09 -16.38 1.73
C TYR A 139 -35.87 -15.98 3.00
N VAL A 140 -37.12 -15.52 2.85
CA VAL A 140 -37.96 -15.16 4.00
C VAL A 140 -38.25 -16.39 4.87
N ASN A 141 -38.58 -17.53 4.25
CA ASN A 141 -38.83 -18.77 4.96
C ASN A 141 -37.60 -19.24 5.75
N GLU A 142 -36.39 -19.15 5.19
CA GLU A 142 -35.15 -19.44 5.90
C GLU A 142 -34.95 -18.52 7.11
N LYS A 143 -35.22 -17.22 6.98
CA LYS A 143 -35.12 -16.28 8.11
C LYS A 143 -36.13 -16.58 9.21
N LEU A 144 -37.38 -16.85 8.83
CA LEU A 144 -38.41 -17.26 9.77
C LEU A 144 -38.05 -18.58 10.46
N ASN A 145 -37.49 -19.55 9.73
CA ASN A 145 -37.02 -20.81 10.29
C ASN A 145 -35.89 -20.61 11.30
N ILE A 146 -34.92 -19.74 11.01
CA ILE A 146 -33.83 -19.41 11.95
C ILE A 146 -34.39 -18.75 13.22
N LEU A 147 -35.38 -17.85 13.07
CA LEU A 147 -36.02 -17.18 14.19
C LEU A 147 -36.87 -18.15 15.04
N ASN A 148 -37.62 -19.02 14.39
CA ASN A 148 -38.50 -20.01 15.01
C ASN A 148 -37.72 -21.20 15.57
N LYS A 149 -36.46 -21.41 15.17
CA LYS A 149 -35.62 -22.49 15.68
C LYS A 149 -35.44 -22.34 17.19
N GLU A 150 -35.91 -23.33 17.93
CA GLU A 150 -35.80 -23.37 19.40
C GLU A 150 -34.32 -23.30 19.81
N ARG A 151 -33.95 -22.24 20.54
CA ARG A 151 -32.61 -22.12 21.12
C ARG A 151 -32.55 -22.93 22.41
N LEU A 152 -31.87 -24.08 22.34
CA LEU A 152 -31.62 -24.90 23.51
C LEU A 152 -30.39 -24.38 24.27
N PRO A 153 -30.45 -24.35 25.62
CA PRO A 153 -29.26 -24.05 26.41
C PRO A 153 -28.21 -25.15 26.24
N ARG A 154 -26.93 -24.79 26.32
CA ARG A 154 -25.81 -25.74 26.19
C ARG A 154 -25.72 -26.70 27.38
N MET A 155 -26.22 -26.28 28.54
CA MET A 155 -26.16 -27.02 29.79
C MET A 155 -27.55 -27.06 30.41
N PHE A 156 -27.84 -28.12 31.15
CA PHE A 156 -29.07 -28.25 31.92
C PHE A 156 -28.74 -28.64 33.35
N ARG A 157 -29.24 -27.88 34.33
CA ARG A 157 -28.93 -28.06 35.76
C ARG A 157 -27.43 -28.08 36.12
N GLY A 158 -26.58 -27.49 35.28
CA GLY A 158 -25.13 -27.41 35.51
C GLY A 158 -24.30 -28.51 34.84
N GLU A 159 -24.95 -29.49 34.20
CA GLU A 159 -24.27 -30.55 33.45
C GLU A 159 -24.33 -30.30 31.93
N ILE A 160 -23.26 -30.69 31.22
CA ILE A 160 -23.23 -30.70 29.76
C ILE A 160 -23.85 -32.02 29.30
N LEU A 161 -25.08 -31.94 28.81
CA LEU A 161 -25.83 -33.11 28.34
C LEU A 161 -26.04 -33.02 26.83
N PRO A 162 -26.31 -34.16 26.15
CA PRO A 162 -26.72 -34.17 24.75
C PRO A 162 -27.94 -33.27 24.50
N PRO A 163 -28.01 -32.58 23.36
CA PRO A 163 -29.06 -31.60 23.07
C PRO A 163 -30.47 -32.20 23.06
N GLU A 164 -30.60 -33.47 22.70
CA GLU A 164 -31.87 -34.20 22.70
C GLU A 164 -32.43 -34.37 24.12
N MET A 165 -31.59 -34.77 25.08
CA MET A 165 -32.00 -34.88 26.49
C MET A 165 -32.36 -33.51 27.07
N ILE A 166 -31.58 -32.45 26.76
CA ILE A 166 -31.91 -31.08 27.19
C ILE A 166 -33.28 -30.66 26.64
N LYS A 167 -33.57 -30.96 25.37
CA LYS A 167 -34.87 -30.68 24.75
C LYS A 167 -36.01 -31.39 25.49
N GLN A 168 -35.85 -32.68 25.77
CA GLN A 168 -36.84 -33.46 26.53
C GLN A 168 -37.09 -32.85 27.91
N PHE A 169 -36.04 -32.52 28.67
CA PHE A 169 -36.19 -31.93 30.00
C PHE A 169 -36.81 -30.54 29.99
N VAL A 170 -36.46 -29.70 29.00
CA VAL A 170 -37.07 -28.38 28.80
C VAL A 170 -38.56 -28.53 28.50
N ASN A 171 -38.92 -29.47 27.62
CA ASN A 171 -40.31 -29.74 27.26
C ASN A 171 -41.14 -30.27 28.44
N GLU A 172 -40.60 -31.22 29.21
CA GLU A 172 -41.26 -31.74 30.41
C GLU A 172 -41.50 -30.63 31.45
N LYS A 173 -40.50 -29.77 31.65
CA LYS A 173 -40.60 -28.61 32.55
C LYS A 173 -41.65 -27.61 32.07
N LYS A 174 -41.78 -27.41 30.75
CA LYS A 174 -42.82 -26.54 30.14
C LYS A 174 -44.21 -27.15 30.31
N ALA A 175 -44.39 -28.43 29.98
CA ALA A 175 -45.65 -29.16 30.16
C ALA A 175 -46.13 -29.15 31.62
N ARG A 176 -45.22 -29.36 32.58
CA ARG A 176 -45.53 -29.24 34.02
C ARG A 176 -45.99 -27.84 34.42
N LYS A 177 -45.45 -26.78 33.82
CA LYS A 177 -45.91 -25.40 34.06
C LYS A 177 -47.28 -25.15 33.43
N ASP A 178 -47.51 -25.64 32.22
CA ASP A 178 -48.76 -25.44 31.49
C ASP A 178 -49.92 -26.21 32.16
N ALA A 179 -49.69 -27.44 32.63
CA ALA A 179 -50.67 -28.21 33.41
C ALA A 179 -51.05 -27.52 34.74
N LYS A 180 -50.12 -26.78 35.36
CA LYS A 180 -50.42 -25.97 36.54
C LYS A 180 -51.26 -24.73 36.20
N ARG A 181 -51.04 -24.12 35.03
CA ARG A 181 -51.79 -22.94 34.55
C ARG A 181 -53.19 -23.31 34.08
N ASN A 182 -53.32 -24.42 33.36
CA ASN A 182 -54.58 -24.93 32.84
C ASN A 182 -55.34 -25.76 33.89
N LYS A 183 -55.46 -25.23 35.11
CA LYS A 183 -56.37 -25.78 36.11
C LYS A 183 -57.71 -25.03 35.98
N PRO A 184 -58.83 -25.71 35.76
CA PRO A 184 -60.12 -25.04 35.71
C PRO A 184 -60.36 -24.31 37.02
N ARG A 185 -60.67 -23.01 36.95
CA ARG A 185 -61.12 -22.26 38.11
C ARG A 185 -62.57 -22.62 38.35
N LEU A 186 -62.88 -23.20 39.50
CA LEU A 186 -64.25 -23.34 39.96
C LEU A 186 -64.82 -21.92 40.16
N THR A 187 -65.72 -21.51 39.27
CA THR A 187 -66.55 -20.32 39.47
C THR A 187 -67.75 -20.74 40.31
N LEU A 188 -67.88 -20.15 41.50
CA LEU A 188 -69.04 -20.30 42.38
C LEU A 188 -70.23 -19.51 41.86
#